data_AF-A0A7X4AUV2-F1
#
_entry.id   AF-A0A7X4AUV2-F1
#
_cell.length_a   1.000
_cell.length_b   1.000
_cell.length_c   1.000
_cell.angle_alpha   90.00
_cell.angle_beta   90.00
_cell.angle_gamma   90.00
#
_symmetry.space_group_name_H-M   'P 1'
#
loop_
_entity.id
_entity.type
_entity.pdbx_description
1 polymer ?
#
loop_
_entity_poly.entity_id
_entity_poly.type
_entity_poly.pdbx_seq_one_letter_code
_entity_poly.pdbx_strand_id
1 'polypeptide(L)'
;MKRDKKLLRAILERIEEIEPYGKLEIKLDHWTKDEIWYHLKLLGDEGFVKLPTSVPPYYADNTAFRIVIPGLTMAGHDYLDELRST
;
A
#
# COMPACT_ATOMS: atom_id res chain seq x y z
N MET A 1 -8.85 -5.29 12.57
CA MET A 1 -9.35 -4.06 11.94
C MET A 1 -10.37 -4.40 10.86
N LYS A 2 -11.41 -3.57 10.67
CA LYS A 2 -12.38 -3.74 9.57
C LYS A 2 -11.74 -3.29 8.25
N ARG A 3 -12.04 -3.97 7.13
CA ARG A 3 -11.56 -3.56 5.79
C ARG A 3 -12.12 -2.17 5.44
N ASP A 4 -11.24 -1.18 5.29
CA ASP A 4 -11.60 0.17 4.89
C ASP A 4 -11.31 0.37 3.40
N LYS A 5 -12.38 0.44 2.59
CA LYS A 5 -12.29 0.67 1.13
C LYS A 5 -11.66 2.02 0.80
N LYS A 6 -11.85 3.05 1.63
CA LYS A 6 -11.24 4.37 1.43
C LYS A 6 -9.73 4.28 1.61
N LEU A 7 -9.27 3.54 2.63
CA LEU A 7 -7.85 3.31 2.85
C LEU A 7 -7.22 2.48 1.74
N LEU A 8 -7.89 1.42 1.26
CA LEU A 8 -7.39 0.63 0.12
C LEU A 8 -7.19 1.52 -1.13
N ARG A 9 -8.20 2.34 -1.45
CA ARG A 9 -8.11 3.29 -2.56
C ARG A 9 -6.96 4.28 -2.37
N ALA A 10 -6.87 4.92 -1.20
CA ALA A 10 -5.82 5.89 -0.90
C ALA A 10 -4.41 5.29 -0.99
N ILE A 11 -4.22 4.04 -0.55
CA ILE A 11 -2.94 3.33 -0.69
C ILE A 11 -2.61 3.11 -2.16
N LEU A 12 -3.54 2.61 -2.96
CA LEU A 12 -3.32 2.31 -4.38
C LEU A 12 -3.05 3.57 -5.20
N GLU A 13 -3.85 4.63 -5.01
CA GLU A 13 -3.62 5.95 -5.62
C GLU A 13 -2.24 6.48 -5.26
N ARG A 14 -1.84 6.35 -3.99
CA ARG A 14 -0.54 6.81 -3.54
C ARG A 14 0.62 6.01 -4.15
N ILE A 15 0.46 4.70 -4.35
CA ILE A 15 1.46 3.86 -5.03
C ILE A 15 1.56 4.25 -6.51
N GLU A 16 0.43 4.49 -7.18
CA GLU A 16 0.39 4.91 -8.58
C GLU A 16 1.09 6.27 -8.79
N GLU A 17 0.87 7.24 -7.89
CA GLU A 17 1.51 8.56 -7.95
C GLU A 17 3.04 8.52 -7.81
N ILE A 18 3.58 7.56 -7.05
CA ILE A 18 5.02 7.47 -6.77
C ILE A 18 5.77 6.60 -7.78
N GLU A 19 5.08 5.89 -8.67
CA GLU A 19 5.71 5.17 -9.77
C GLU A 19 6.22 6.14 -10.86
N PRO A 20 7.40 5.88 -11.48
CA PRO A 20 8.31 4.74 -11.31
C PRO A 20 9.39 4.95 -10.23
N TYR A 21 9.29 5.99 -9.40
CA TYR A 21 10.36 6.42 -8.48
C TYR A 21 10.52 5.52 -7.23
N GLY A 22 9.60 4.57 -7.00
CA GLY A 22 9.79 3.25 -6.36
C GLY A 22 10.29 3.16 -4.91
N LYS A 23 10.67 4.27 -4.26
CA LYS A 23 11.29 4.26 -2.91
C LYS A 23 10.87 5.42 -2.02
N LEU A 24 9.63 5.88 -2.15
CA LEU A 24 9.05 6.90 -1.27
C LEU A 24 8.22 6.28 -0.16
N GLU A 25 8.28 6.88 1.03
CA GLU A 25 7.45 6.52 2.18
C GLU A 25 5.99 6.86 1.84
N ILE A 26 5.09 5.88 2.00
CA ILE A 26 3.66 6.13 1.93
C ILE A 26 3.24 6.85 3.20
N LYS A 27 2.86 8.12 3.05
CA LYS A 27 2.22 8.93 4.09
C LYS A 27 0.80 9.24 3.64
N LEU A 28 -0.17 8.90 4.49
CA LEU A 28 -1.58 9.25 4.31
C LEU A 28 -2.04 9.91 5.61
N ASP A 29 -2.38 11.20 5.57
CA ASP A 29 -2.54 12.03 6.78
C ASP A 29 -3.69 11.60 7.71
N HIS A 30 -4.64 10.81 7.21
CA HIS A 30 -5.82 10.37 7.95
C HIS A 30 -5.72 8.97 8.54
N TRP A 31 -4.63 8.24 8.29
CA TRP A 31 -4.46 6.87 8.76
C TRP A 31 -3.10 6.65 9.40
N THR A 32 -3.07 5.80 10.43
CA THR A 32 -1.84 5.42 11.11
C THR A 32 -1.00 4.49 10.24
N LYS A 33 0.31 4.43 10.51
CA LYS A 33 1.24 3.54 9.81
C LYS A 33 0.84 2.07 9.92
N ASP A 34 0.31 1.65 11.07
CA ASP A 34 -0.15 0.28 11.31
C ASP A 34 -1.39 -0.04 10.47
N GLU A 35 -2.31 0.92 10.34
CA GLU A 35 -3.49 0.74 9.50
C GLU A 35 -3.11 0.61 8.03
N ILE A 36 -2.18 1.46 7.56
CA ILE A 36 -1.63 1.41 6.21
C ILE A 36 -0.95 0.06 5.97
N TRP A 37 -0.10 -0.38 6.90
CA TRP A 37 0.63 -1.65 6.79
C TRP A 37 -0.30 -2.87 6.75
N TYR A 38 -1.31 -2.91 7.62
CA TYR A 38 -2.28 -3.99 7.63
C TYR A 38 -2.99 -4.13 6.29
N HIS A 39 -3.47 -3.02 5.72
CA HIS A 39 -4.18 -3.03 4.44
C HIS A 39 -3.24 -3.32 3.27
N LEU A 40 -2.02 -2.82 3.33
CA LEU A 40 -1.02 -3.12 2.32
C LEU A 40 -0.68 -4.61 2.26
N LYS A 41 -0.53 -5.25 3.43
CA LYS A 41 -0.30 -6.70 3.49
C LYS A 41 -1.43 -7.47 2.80
N LEU A 42 -2.69 -7.10 3.05
CA LEU A 42 -3.84 -7.69 2.35
C LEU A 42 -3.76 -7.51 0.84
N LEU A 43 -3.40 -6.31 0.38
CA LEU A 43 -3.25 -6.03 -1.05
C LEU A 43 -2.13 -6.85 -1.70
N GLY A 44 -1.01 -7.07 -0.99
CA GLY A 44 0.07 -7.91 -1.49
C GLY A 44 -0.25 -9.41 -1.43
N ASP A 45 -0.93 -9.88 -0.39
CA ASP A 45 -1.39 -11.27 -0.27
C ASP A 45 -2.36 -11.64 -1.41
N GLU A 46 -3.19 -10.69 -1.85
CA GLU A 46 -4.11 -10.85 -3.00
C GLU A 46 -3.46 -10.51 -4.36
N GLY A 47 -2.19 -10.09 -4.37
CA GLY A 47 -1.45 -9.85 -5.61
C GLY A 47 -1.76 -8.53 -6.33
N PHE A 48 -2.41 -7.57 -5.67
CA PHE A 48 -2.66 -6.22 -6.21
C PHE A 48 -1.42 -5.31 -6.16
N VAL A 49 -0.53 -5.57 -5.21
CA VAL A 49 0.71 -4.81 -5.04
C VAL A 49 1.89 -5.77 -5.04
N LYS A 50 2.99 -5.38 -5.69
CA LYS A 50 4.24 -6.12 -5.62
C LYS A 50 4.80 -5.93 -4.21
N LEU A 51 4.57 -6.86 -3.28
CA LEU A 51 5.30 -6.87 -2.01
C LEU A 51 6.56 -7.72 -2.17
N PRO A 52 7.75 -7.20 -1.83
CA PRO A 52 8.91 -8.06 -1.72
C PRO A 52 8.65 -9.06 -0.58
N THR A 53 8.74 -10.35 -0.87
CA THR A 53 8.56 -11.46 0.08
C THR A 53 9.48 -11.41 1.31
N SER A 54 10.45 -10.49 1.31
CA SER A 54 11.52 -10.36 2.28
C SER A 54 11.71 -8.94 2.82
N VAL A 55 10.75 -8.03 2.69
CA VAL A 55 10.81 -6.74 3.42
C VAL A 55 10.00 -6.88 4.70
N PRO A 56 10.60 -7.31 5.83
CA PRO A 56 10.05 -6.94 7.12
C PRO A 56 10.02 -5.41 7.18
N PRO A 57 9.05 -4.80 7.87
CA PRO A 57 9.20 -3.41 8.27
C PRO A 57 10.57 -3.30 8.93
N TYR A 58 11.43 -2.39 8.48
CA TYR A 58 12.64 -2.10 9.26
C TYR A 58 12.13 -1.56 10.59
N TYR A 59 12.13 -2.37 11.65
CA TYR A 59 11.65 -2.00 12.98
C TYR A 59 12.77 -1.27 13.71
N ALA A 60 12.96 0.01 13.42
CA ALA A 60 13.67 0.88 14.32
C ALA A 60 12.62 1.46 15.27
N ASP A 61 12.30 0.73 16.37
CA ASP A 61 11.42 1.14 17.51
C ASP A 61 10.03 0.48 17.73
N ASN A 62 9.70 -0.66 17.10
CA ASN A 62 8.34 -1.25 17.08
C ASN A 62 7.30 -0.48 16.26
N THR A 63 7.66 0.60 15.56
CA THR A 63 6.82 1.19 14.52
C THR A 63 7.42 0.94 13.14
N ALA A 64 6.57 0.81 12.11
CA ALA A 64 7.01 0.62 10.73
C ALA A 64 7.82 1.85 10.26
N PHE A 65 9.15 1.77 10.30
CA PHE A 65 10.04 2.91 10.03
C PHE A 65 9.98 3.34 8.56
N ARG A 66 9.82 2.40 7.62
CA ARG A 66 9.74 2.69 6.19
C ARG A 66 9.05 1.57 5.41
N ILE A 67 7.94 1.90 4.75
CA ILE A 67 7.26 1.00 3.81
C ILE A 67 7.81 1.32 2.41
N VAL A 68 8.46 0.35 1.78
CA VAL A 68 8.97 0.48 0.40
C VAL A 68 8.15 -0.43 -0.48
N ILE A 69 7.50 0.15 -1.50
CA ILE A 69 6.64 -0.58 -2.41
C ILE A 69 7.19 -0.46 -3.84
N PRO A 70 7.57 -1.58 -4.47
CA PRO A 70 8.10 -1.58 -5.83
C PRO A 70 7.05 -1.30 -6.92
N GLY A 71 5.74 -1.34 -6.60
CA GLY A 71 4.70 -0.88 -7.51
C GLY A 71 3.39 -1.68 -7.48
N LEU A 72 2.41 -1.22 -8.24
CA LEU A 72 1.17 -1.94 -8.52
C LEU A 72 1.43 -3.12 -9.48
N THR A 73 0.57 -4.14 -9.39
CA THR A 73 0.43 -5.15 -10.45
C THR A 73 -0.65 -4.69 -11.43
N MET A 74 -0.81 -5.39 -12.57
CA MET A 74 -1.92 -5.11 -13.49
C MET A 74 -3.27 -5.23 -12.78
N ALA A 75 -3.45 -6.29 -11.98
CA ALA A 75 -4.65 -6.47 -11.16
C ALA A 75 -4.86 -5.32 -10.15
N GLY A 76 -3.77 -4.73 -9.65
CA GLY A 76 -3.82 -3.54 -8.80
C GLY A 76 -4.35 -2.30 -9.52
N HIS A 77 -3.94 -2.09 -10.79
CA HIS A 77 -4.49 -1.03 -11.63
C HIS A 77 -5.96 -1.28 -11.95
N ASP A 78 -6.33 -2.50 -12.36
CA ASP A 78 -7.72 -2.87 -12.67
C ASP A 78 -8.65 -2.62 -11.46
N TYR A 79 -8.22 -3.06 -10.27
CA TYR A 79 -8.97 -2.84 -9.04
C TYR A 79 -9.07 -1.35 -8.66
N LEU A 80 -8.02 -0.56 -8.89
CA LEU A 80 -8.04 0.88 -8.65
C LEU A 80 -9.04 1.58 -9.59
N ASP A 81 -9.10 1.18 -10.85
CA ASP A 81 -10.04 1.74 -11.83
C ASP A 81 -11.50 1.38 -11.51
N GLU A 82 -11.77 0.17 -11.02
CA GLU A 82 -13.09 -0.21 -10.47
C GLU A 82 -13.50 0.68 -9.29
N LEU A 83 -12.57 0.98 -8.39
CA LEU A 83 -12.82 1.87 -7.22
C LEU A 83 -13.03 3.34 -7.62
N ARG A 84 -12.51 3.77 -8.77
CA ARG A 84 -12.73 5.12 -9.33
C ARG A 84 -14.06 5.22 -10.08
N SER A 85 -14.56 4.11 -10.61
CA SER A 85 -15.80 4.03 -11.38
C SER A 85 -17.06 3.91 -10.50
N THR A 86 -16.90 3.82 -9.17
CA THR A 86 -17.97 3.70 -8.16
C THR A 86 -18.09 4.97 -7.33
#